data_AF-A0A834AE57-F1
#
_entry.id   AF-A0A834AE57-F1
#
_cell.length_a   1.000
_cell.length_b   1.000
_cell.length_c   1.000
_cell.angle_alpha   90.00
_cell.angle_beta   90.00
_cell.angle_gamma   90.00
#
_symmetry.space_group_name_H-M   'P 1'
#
loop_
_entity.id
_entity.type
_entity.pdbx_description
1 polymer ?
#
loop_
_entity_poly.entity_id
_entity_poly.type
_entity_poly.pdbx_seq_one_letter_code
_entity_poly.pdbx_strand_id
1 'polypeptide(L)'
;MAELQGLVERLEQAVSRLELLSEVSHRPPENCGELNGVNGGVAPSVEAFDKLMNNMVAEFLKKSKILAGDVETHAEMVHSAFQAQRAFLLMASQYQQPQEGHQKKKKRS
;
A
#
# COMPACT_ATOMS: atom_id res chain seq x y z
N MET A 1 -36.77 16.81 18.78
CA MET A 1 -35.97 15.99 19.72
C MET A 1 -35.73 14.58 19.18
N ALA A 2 -36.77 13.86 18.72
CA ALA A 2 -36.62 12.49 18.19
C ALA A 2 -35.70 12.37 16.94
N GLU A 3 -35.71 13.36 16.05
CA GLU A 3 -34.87 13.33 14.83
C GLU A 3 -33.37 13.45 15.13
N LEU A 4 -32.99 14.31 16.08
CA LEU A 4 -31.60 14.44 16.52
C LEU A 4 -31.13 13.16 17.21
N GLN A 5 -32.00 12.55 18.01
CA GLN A 5 -31.71 11.30 18.70
C GLN A 5 -31.48 10.15 17.69
N GLY A 6 -32.31 10.05 16.65
CA GLY A 6 -32.10 9.05 15.58
C GLY A 6 -30.86 9.30 14.73
N LEU A 7 -30.42 10.56 14.58
CA LEU A 7 -29.16 10.87 13.91
C LEU A 7 -27.94 10.46 14.74
N VAL A 8 -27.98 10.70 16.05
CA VAL A 8 -26.91 10.29 16.99
C VAL A 8 -26.80 8.77 17.04
N GLU A 9 -27.92 8.06 17.15
CA GLU A 9 -27.94 6.60 17.19
C GLU A 9 -27.35 5.96 15.92
N ARG A 10 -27.65 6.53 14.74
CA ARG A 10 -27.03 6.10 13.48
C ARG A 10 -25.53 6.39 13.42
N LEU A 11 -25.09 7.51 13.97
CA LEU A 11 -23.67 7.87 14.02
C LEU A 11 -22.91 6.91 14.93
N GLU A 12 -23.44 6.63 16.10
CA GLU A 12 -22.88 5.63 17.03
C GLU A 12 -22.77 4.27 16.35
N GLN A 13 -23.81 3.83 15.64
CA GLN A 13 -23.82 2.56 14.94
C GLN A 13 -22.81 2.51 13.77
N ALA A 14 -22.58 3.62 13.08
CA ALA A 14 -21.56 3.72 12.03
C ALA A 14 -20.14 3.73 12.60
N VAL A 15 -19.92 4.43 13.71
CA VAL A 15 -18.62 4.52 14.40
C VAL A 15 -18.23 3.16 14.98
N SER A 16 -19.14 2.45 15.68
CA SER A 16 -18.83 1.12 16.21
C SER A 16 -18.44 0.12 15.10
N ARG A 17 -19.07 0.21 13.92
CA ARG A 17 -18.67 -0.62 12.76
C ARG A 17 -17.30 -0.24 12.22
N LEU A 18 -16.97 1.05 12.19
CA LEU A 18 -15.67 1.53 11.75
C LEU A 18 -14.57 1.14 12.73
N GLU A 19 -14.82 1.21 14.03
CA GLU A 19 -13.91 0.77 15.09
C GLU A 19 -13.66 -0.74 15.00
N LEU A 20 -14.70 -1.57 14.78
CA LEU A 20 -14.54 -3.02 14.55
C LEU A 20 -13.65 -3.32 13.33
N LEU A 21 -13.82 -2.57 12.23
CA LEU A 21 -12.97 -2.72 11.04
C LEU A 21 -11.55 -2.22 11.29
N SER A 22 -11.39 -1.18 12.11
CA SER A 22 -10.09 -0.64 12.51
C SER A 22 -9.35 -1.61 13.43
N GLU A 23 -10.02 -2.27 14.36
CA GLU A 23 -9.44 -3.32 15.21
C GLU A 23 -8.97 -4.52 14.38
N VAL A 24 -9.74 -4.91 13.36
CA VAL A 24 -9.32 -5.92 12.37
C VAL A 24 -8.10 -5.46 11.57
N SER A 25 -7.94 -4.15 11.33
CA SER A 25 -6.77 -3.58 10.64
C SER A 25 -5.53 -3.46 11.53
N HIS A 26 -5.68 -3.44 12.86
CA HIS A 26 -4.57 -3.34 13.83
C HIS A 26 -4.18 -4.67 14.47
N ARG A 27 -4.94 -5.74 14.24
CA ARG A 27 -4.55 -7.09 14.63
C ARG A 27 -3.57 -7.66 13.60
N PRO A 28 -2.39 -8.19 14.01
CA PRO A 28 -1.57 -8.96 13.07
C PRO A 28 -2.43 -10.13 12.56
N PRO A 29 -2.35 -10.47 11.26
CA PRO A 29 -3.33 -11.33 10.62
C PRO A 29 -3.28 -12.74 11.20
N GLU A 30 -4.18 -13.06 12.12
CA GLU A 30 -4.52 -14.44 12.46
C GLU A 30 -5.51 -14.95 11.42
N ASN A 31 -4.92 -15.61 10.41
CA ASN A 31 -5.45 -16.76 9.70
C ASN A 31 -6.91 -16.70 9.22
N CYS A 32 -7.08 -16.22 7.99
CA CYS A 32 -8.17 -16.65 7.14
C CYS A 32 -7.61 -17.03 5.76
N GLY A 33 -7.54 -18.34 5.49
CA GLY A 33 -7.34 -18.86 4.14
C GLY A 33 -5.99 -19.53 3.91
N GLU A 34 -5.80 -20.67 4.54
CA GLU A 34 -4.77 -21.65 4.21
C GLU A 34 -5.00 -22.21 2.80
N LEU A 35 -4.42 -21.55 1.80
CA LEU A 35 -4.16 -22.12 0.48
C LEU A 35 -2.74 -21.71 0.07
N ASN A 36 -1.80 -22.63 0.33
CA ASN A 36 -0.42 -22.67 -0.16
C ASN A 36 0.60 -21.70 0.47
N GLY A 37 1.18 -22.11 1.61
CA GLY A 37 2.64 -22.19 1.77
C GLY A 37 3.50 -20.92 1.68
N VAL A 38 2.96 -19.71 1.73
CA VAL A 38 3.75 -18.48 1.85
C VAL A 38 3.45 -17.82 3.19
N ASN A 39 4.45 -17.90 4.08
CA ASN A 39 4.52 -17.21 5.35
C ASN A 39 4.05 -15.76 5.19
N GLY A 40 3.14 -15.28 6.06
CA GLY A 40 2.47 -13.97 6.00
C GLY A 40 3.39 -12.75 6.21
N GLY A 41 4.68 -12.90 5.93
CA GLY A 41 5.66 -11.83 5.84
C GLY A 41 5.74 -11.24 4.43
N VAL A 42 6.33 -10.04 4.37
CA VAL A 42 6.70 -9.38 3.12
C VAL A 42 7.69 -10.27 2.35
N ALA A 43 7.50 -10.45 1.05
CA ALA A 43 8.37 -11.29 0.22
C ALA A 43 9.84 -10.84 0.33
N PRO A 44 10.83 -11.76 0.28
CA PRO A 44 12.25 -11.41 0.46
C PRO A 44 12.77 -10.31 -0.48
N SER A 45 12.22 -10.24 -1.70
CA SER A 45 12.52 -9.18 -2.67
C SER A 45 12.06 -7.79 -2.19
N VAL A 46 10.86 -7.71 -1.62
CA VAL A 46 10.30 -6.46 -1.09
C VAL A 46 11.03 -6.06 0.20
N GLU A 47 11.38 -7.01 1.06
CA GLU A 47 12.19 -6.73 2.26
C GLU A 47 13.58 -6.18 1.90
N ALA A 48 14.26 -6.80 0.92
CA ALA A 48 15.55 -6.31 0.44
C ALA A 48 15.43 -4.91 -0.20
N PHE A 49 14.34 -4.65 -0.92
CA PHE A 49 14.05 -3.34 -1.47
C PHE A 49 13.82 -2.30 -0.37
N ASP A 50 13.07 -2.63 0.68
CA ASP A 50 12.81 -1.74 1.82
C ASP A 50 14.11 -1.38 2.57
N LYS A 51 15.04 -2.34 2.70
CA LYS A 51 16.37 -2.05 3.25
C LYS A 51 17.13 -1.01 2.43
N LEU A 52 17.06 -1.09 1.09
CA LEU A 52 17.66 -0.11 0.19
C LEU A 52 17.00 1.28 0.31
N MET A 53 15.67 1.31 0.46
CA MET A 53 14.93 2.57 0.61
C MET A 53 15.26 3.28 1.93
N ASN A 54 15.30 2.51 3.02
CA ASN A 54 15.53 3.03 4.36
C ASN A 54 16.98 3.44 4.62
N ASN A 55 17.93 3.02 3.79
CA ASN A 55 19.33 3.41 3.93
C ASN A 55 19.77 4.47 2.91
N MET A 56 19.93 4.09 1.65
CA MET A 56 20.60 4.86 0.62
C MET A 56 19.67 5.94 0.08
N VAL A 57 18.40 5.58 -0.17
CA VAL A 57 17.42 6.54 -0.69
C VAL A 57 17.05 7.56 0.38
N ALA A 58 16.92 7.14 1.64
CA ALA A 58 16.71 8.06 2.76
C ALA A 58 17.85 9.10 2.89
N GLU A 59 19.11 8.66 2.82
CA GLU A 59 20.26 9.58 2.86
C GLU A 59 20.34 10.47 1.61
N PHE A 60 20.02 9.94 0.43
CA PHE A 60 19.90 10.73 -0.79
C PHE A 60 18.86 11.85 -0.63
N LEU A 61 17.64 11.53 -0.18
CA LEU A 61 16.56 12.50 0.02
C LEU A 61 16.95 13.58 1.02
N LYS A 62 17.57 13.18 2.13
CA LYS A 62 18.08 14.09 3.16
C LYS A 62 19.09 15.07 2.58
N LYS A 63 20.04 14.60 1.76
CA LYS A 63 21.04 15.46 1.10
C LYS A 63 20.42 16.36 0.04
N SER A 64 19.48 15.85 -0.75
CA SER A 64 18.77 16.62 -1.77
C SER A 64 17.96 17.77 -1.16
N LYS A 65 17.35 17.55 0.00
CA LYS A 65 16.65 18.60 0.77
C LYS A 65 17.57 19.73 1.24
N ILE A 66 18.85 19.43 1.53
CA ILE A 66 19.84 20.45 1.89
C ILE A 66 20.17 21.32 0.67
N LEU A 67 20.23 20.73 -0.52
CA LEU A 67 20.52 21.45 -1.77
C LEU A 67 19.34 22.31 -2.25
N ALA A 68 18.12 21.94 -1.87
CA ALA A 68 16.87 22.66 -2.18
C ALA A 68 16.61 22.84 -3.69
N GLY A 69 15.51 23.53 -4.02
CA GLY A 69 15.14 23.90 -5.38
C GLY A 69 14.87 22.69 -6.29
N ASP A 70 15.43 22.71 -7.50
CA ASP A 70 15.19 21.67 -8.50
C ASP A 70 15.73 20.30 -8.08
N VAL A 71 16.78 20.27 -7.25
CA VAL A 71 17.37 19.01 -6.76
C VAL A 71 16.44 18.33 -5.75
N GLU A 72 15.83 19.10 -4.84
CA GLU A 72 14.82 18.59 -3.92
C GLU A 72 13.59 18.09 -4.69
N THR A 73 13.09 18.90 -5.63
CA THR A 73 11.93 18.55 -6.48
C THR A 73 12.17 17.26 -7.25
N HIS A 74 13.35 17.10 -7.85
CA HIS A 74 13.69 15.88 -8.57
C HIS A 74 13.82 14.67 -7.64
N ALA A 75 14.37 14.85 -6.45
CA ALA A 75 14.50 13.79 -5.47
C ALA A 75 13.13 13.29 -4.98
N GLU A 76 12.15 14.17 -4.82
CA GLU A 76 10.76 13.79 -4.51
C GLU A 76 10.13 12.96 -5.62
N MET A 77 10.30 13.35 -6.90
CA MET A 77 9.81 12.55 -8.03
C MET A 77 10.42 11.15 -8.05
N VAL A 78 11.73 11.04 -7.80
CA VAL A 78 12.43 9.76 -7.68
C VAL A 78 11.87 8.94 -6.51
N HIS A 79 11.57 9.57 -5.37
CA HIS A 79 10.96 8.88 -4.24
C HIS A 79 9.58 8.30 -4.60
N SER A 80 8.72 9.08 -5.26
CA SER A 80 7.42 8.61 -5.72
C SER A 80 7.53 7.44 -6.69
N ALA A 81 8.50 7.48 -7.61
CA ALA A 81 8.75 6.36 -8.52
C ALA A 81 9.16 5.08 -7.78
N PHE A 82 10.01 5.18 -6.76
CA PHE A 82 10.38 4.03 -5.93
C PHE A 82 9.22 3.49 -5.09
N GLN A 83 8.32 4.35 -4.60
CA GLN A 83 7.10 3.90 -3.93
C GLN A 83 6.19 3.10 -4.88
N ALA A 84 6.02 3.57 -6.11
CA ALA A 84 5.27 2.85 -7.13
C ALA A 84 5.93 1.51 -7.47
N GLN A 85 7.27 1.47 -7.57
CA GLN A 85 8.02 0.24 -7.80
C GLN A 85 7.86 -0.75 -6.64
N ARG A 86 7.88 -0.28 -5.38
CA ARG A 86 7.62 -1.13 -4.20
C ARG A 86 6.23 -1.76 -4.27
N ALA A 87 5.21 -0.97 -4.57
CA ALA A 87 3.84 -1.46 -4.71
C ALA A 87 3.74 -2.51 -5.84
N PHE A 88 4.41 -2.27 -6.96
CA PHE A 88 4.51 -3.24 -8.05
C PHE A 88 5.22 -4.52 -7.62
N LEU A 89 6.34 -4.44 -6.90
CA LEU A 89 7.10 -5.60 -6.44
C LEU A 89 6.28 -6.45 -5.46
N LEU A 90 5.51 -5.80 -4.58
CA LEU A 90 4.58 -6.47 -3.68
C LEU A 90 3.49 -7.21 -4.46
N MET A 91 2.88 -6.56 -5.46
CA MET A 91 1.91 -7.20 -6.35
C MET A 91 2.55 -8.39 -7.09
N ALA A 92 3.70 -8.21 -7.73
CA ALA A 92 4.39 -9.27 -8.46
C ALA A 92 4.78 -10.46 -7.57
N SER A 93 4.98 -10.24 -6.26
CA SER A 93 5.25 -11.33 -5.32
C SER A 93 4.03 -12.19 -4.99
N GLN A 94 2.82 -11.66 -5.20
CA GLN A 94 1.55 -12.33 -4.85
C GLN A 94 0.81 -12.91 -6.06
N TYR A 95 1.12 -12.45 -7.28
CA TYR A 95 0.39 -12.83 -8.49
C TYR A 95 1.33 -13.46 -9.53
N GLN A 96 0.79 -14.40 -10.32
CA GLN A 96 1.49 -14.94 -11.49
C GLN A 96 1.59 -13.89 -12.60
N GLN A 97 2.61 -14.02 -13.45
CA GLN A 97 2.83 -13.12 -14.57
C GLN A 97 1.59 -13.10 -15.51
N PRO A 98 1.05 -11.91 -15.86
CA PRO A 98 -0.05 -11.82 -16.80
C PRO A 98 0.33 -12.35 -18.19
N GLN A 99 -0.60 -12.99 -18.89
CA GLN A 99 -0.38 -13.39 -20.27
C GLN A 99 -0.19 -12.17 -21.19
N GLU A 100 0.86 -12.17 -22.00
CA GLU A 100 1.20 -11.14 -22.99
C GLU A 100 0.15 -11.10 -24.12
N GLY A 101 -1.04 -10.53 -23.88
CA GLY A 101 -2.06 -10.43 -24.94
C GLY A 101 -3.50 -10.08 -24.58
N HIS A 102 -3.87 -9.93 -23.31
CA HIS A 102 -5.30 -9.78 -22.95
C HIS A 102 -5.91 -8.37 -23.15
N GLN A 103 -5.17 -7.40 -23.73
CA GLN A 103 -5.67 -6.04 -23.95
C GLN A 103 -6.20 -5.74 -25.37
N LYS A 104 -6.19 -6.71 -26.32
CA LYS A 104 -6.63 -6.45 -27.71
C LYS A 104 -8.04 -6.90 -28.10
N LYS A 105 -8.82 -7.56 -27.22
CA LYS A 105 -10.11 -8.19 -27.62
C LYS A 105 -11.41 -7.45 -27.25
N LYS A 106 -11.37 -6.24 -26.68
CA LYS A 106 -12.60 -5.48 -26.32
C LYS A 106 -12.96 -4.30 -27.21
N LYS A 107 -12.35 -4.16 -28.40
CA LYS A 107 -12.62 -3.05 -29.36
C LYS A 107 -13.09 -3.50 -30.74
N ARG A 108 -13.56 -4.74 -30.88
CA ARG A 108 -14.19 -5.25 -32.11
C ARG A 108 -15.42 -6.08 -31.77
N SER A 109 -16.53 -5.40 -31.50
CA SER A 109 -17.87 -5.86 -31.80
C SER A 109 -18.79 -4.66 -31.95
#